data_AF-A0A8B5WWE6-F1
#
_entry.id   AF-A0A8B5WWE6-F1
#
_cell.length_a   1.000
_cell.length_b   1.000
_cell.length_c   1.000
_cell.angle_alpha   90.00
_cell.angle_beta   90.00
_cell.angle_gamma   90.00
#
_symmetry.space_group_name_H-M   'P 1'
#
loop_
_entity.id
_entity.type
_entity.pdbx_description
1 polymer ?
#
loop_
_entity_poly.entity_id
_entity_poly.type
_entity_poly.pdbx_seq_one_letter_code
_entity_poly.pdbx_strand_id
1 'polypeptide(L)'
;MRAMIPKNIPSEVCGDGGFVGDPEWVLHLCAGPERATRLTELRERVRGLFTARGLQVPPCISLPPRVFSGILHLASRFMAAETRRAVGTLPVFLDYLGSEQRFENAATRRWLEEAGIAAPGWESYIDTVLGAYLDAKTAAQPAASRRAAVV
;
A
#
# COMPACT_ATOMS: atom_id res chain seq x y z
N MET A 1 6.14 7.18 13.31
CA MET A 1 5.71 7.03 11.90
C MET A 1 4.33 7.66 11.80
N ARG A 2 4.21 8.81 11.13
CA ARG A 2 2.99 9.64 11.10
C ARG A 2 2.27 9.33 9.79
N ALA A 3 1.12 8.66 9.84
CA ALA A 3 0.31 8.43 8.66
C ALA A 3 -0.17 9.78 8.12
N MET A 4 0.16 10.07 6.87
CA MET A 4 -0.24 11.26 6.15
C MET A 4 -1.68 11.07 5.67
N ILE A 5 -2.63 11.47 6.50
CA ILE A 5 -4.06 11.54 6.15
C ILE A 5 -4.22 12.72 5.18
N PRO A 6 -4.84 12.54 4.00
CA PRO A 6 -5.10 13.65 3.08
C PRO A 6 -6.00 14.69 3.74
N LYS A 7 -5.53 15.94 3.80
CA LYS A 7 -6.16 17.09 4.47
C LYS A 7 -7.44 17.62 3.79
N ASN A 8 -8.06 16.87 2.90
CA ASN A 8 -9.18 17.38 2.09
C ASN A 8 -10.42 16.49 2.20
N ILE A 9 -10.78 16.13 3.43
CA ILE A 9 -12.15 15.70 3.73
C ILE A 9 -12.94 17.00 3.93
N PRO A 10 -14.02 17.24 3.16
CA PRO A 10 -14.84 18.44 3.32
C PRO A 10 -15.32 18.54 4.78
N SER A 11 -15.12 19.71 5.38
CA SER A 11 -15.48 20.03 6.77
C SER A 11 -16.99 19.98 7.05
N GLU A 12 -17.81 19.75 6.03
CA GLU A 12 -19.27 19.60 6.15
C GLU A 12 -19.71 18.25 6.73
N VAL A 13 -18.79 17.31 6.94
CA VAL A 13 -19.10 16.02 7.61
C VAL A 13 -19.03 16.14 9.15
N CYS A 14 -18.52 17.25 9.69
CA CYS A 14 -18.64 17.60 11.10
C CYS A 14 -19.76 18.64 11.29
N GLY A 15 -20.99 18.29 10.92
CA GLY A 15 -22.16 19.08 11.27
C GLY A 15 -22.55 18.91 12.74
N ASP A 16 -22.96 20.01 13.38
CA ASP A 16 -23.38 20.19 14.78
C ASP A 16 -24.64 19.38 15.22
N GLY A 17 -24.76 18.13 14.78
CA GLY A 17 -25.75 17.17 15.28
C GLY A 17 -25.20 16.46 16.49
N GLY A 18 -25.56 16.92 17.69
CA GLY A 18 -25.15 16.31 18.96
C GLY A 18 -25.42 14.80 18.99
N PHE A 19 -24.36 14.00 19.03
CA PHE A 19 -24.42 12.58 19.37
C PHE A 19 -24.63 12.47 20.90
N VAL A 20 -25.90 12.41 21.30
CA VAL A 20 -26.26 12.08 22.69
C VAL A 20 -26.29 10.55 22.83
N GLY A 21 -25.21 10.02 23.40
CA GLY A 21 -25.09 8.66 23.95
C GLY A 21 -24.82 7.55 22.93
N ASP A 22 -23.61 6.96 22.97
CA ASP A 22 -23.29 5.52 22.72
C ASP A 22 -21.79 5.31 22.37
N PRO A 23 -21.21 4.11 22.64
CA PRO A 23 -19.78 3.90 22.94
C PRO A 23 -18.86 4.24 21.77
N GLU A 24 -17.63 4.71 22.03
CA GLU A 24 -16.63 5.11 21.01
C GLU A 24 -16.66 4.23 19.74
N TRP A 25 -17.22 4.76 18.66
CA TRP A 25 -17.30 4.06 17.38
C TRP A 25 -15.94 4.16 16.69
N VAL A 26 -15.17 3.07 16.69
CA VAL A 26 -13.95 2.97 15.90
C VAL A 26 -14.33 2.71 14.44
N LEU A 27 -14.10 3.69 13.58
CA LEU A 27 -14.31 3.56 12.13
C LEU A 27 -13.06 3.00 11.44
N HIS A 28 -13.23 1.96 10.63
CA HIS A 28 -12.15 1.34 9.87
C HIS A 28 -12.17 1.85 8.42
N LEU A 29 -11.29 2.81 8.12
CA LEU A 29 -11.05 3.32 6.77
C LEU A 29 -10.19 2.33 5.96
N CYS A 30 -10.77 1.18 5.64
CA CYS A 30 -10.17 0.15 4.80
C CYS A 30 -11.18 -0.33 3.75
N ALA A 31 -10.72 -1.06 2.74
CA ALA A 31 -11.59 -1.57 1.67
C ALA A 31 -12.65 -2.57 2.17
N GLY A 32 -12.42 -3.19 3.34
CA GLY A 32 -13.24 -4.30 3.84
C GLY A 32 -12.85 -5.63 3.22
N PRO A 33 -13.28 -6.76 3.79
CA PRO A 33 -12.88 -8.09 3.32
C PRO A 33 -13.47 -8.42 1.94
N GLU A 34 -14.64 -7.90 1.58
CA GLU A 34 -15.31 -8.18 0.30
C GLU A 34 -14.69 -7.44 -0.88
N ARG A 35 -14.06 -6.28 -0.62
CA ARG A 35 -13.49 -5.41 -1.65
C ARG A 35 -11.97 -5.27 -1.54
N ALA A 36 -11.33 -6.06 -0.69
CA ALA A 36 -9.89 -6.09 -0.58
C ALA A 36 -9.27 -6.57 -1.90
N THR A 37 -8.46 -5.72 -2.52
CA THR A 37 -7.70 -6.08 -3.71
C THR A 37 -6.75 -7.23 -3.39
N ARG A 38 -6.75 -8.28 -4.23
CA ARG A 38 -5.74 -9.32 -4.10
C ARG A 38 -4.38 -8.73 -4.45
N LEU A 39 -3.40 -8.93 -3.57
CA LEU A 39 -2.05 -8.41 -3.78
C LEU A 39 -1.44 -8.90 -5.10
N THR A 40 -1.78 -10.11 -5.56
CA THR A 40 -1.35 -10.66 -6.85
C THR A 40 -1.89 -9.85 -8.02
N GLU A 41 -3.16 -9.46 -7.99
CA GLU A 41 -3.80 -8.67 -9.06
C GLU A 41 -3.20 -7.26 -9.13
N LEU A 42 -3.06 -6.62 -7.97
CA LEU A 42 -2.41 -5.31 -7.89
C LEU A 42 -0.95 -5.37 -8.37
N ARG A 43 -0.21 -6.44 -7.98
CA ARG A 43 1.16 -6.66 -8.44
C ARG A 43 1.21 -6.76 -9.95
N GLU A 44 0.40 -7.61 -10.58
CA GLU A 44 0.41 -7.73 -12.04
C GLU A 44 0.05 -6.41 -12.73
N ARG A 45 -0.91 -5.65 -12.18
CA ARG A 45 -1.26 -4.33 -12.73
C ARG A 45 -0.09 -3.34 -12.66
N VAL A 46 0.56 -3.23 -11.51
CA VAL A 46 1.73 -2.36 -11.31
C VAL A 46 2.87 -2.76 -12.25
N ARG A 47 3.19 -4.06 -12.33
CA ARG A 47 4.24 -4.56 -13.21
C ARG A 47 3.95 -4.26 -14.68
N GLY A 48 2.69 -4.46 -15.10
CA GLY A 48 2.24 -4.15 -16.45
C GLY A 48 2.42 -2.67 -16.79
N LEU A 49 1.99 -1.77 -15.89
CA LEU A 49 2.15 -0.33 -16.08
C LEU A 49 3.62 0.10 -16.14
N PHE A 50 4.47 -0.44 -15.26
CA PHE A 50 5.89 -0.09 -15.25
C PHE A 50 6.59 -0.58 -16.52
N THR A 51 6.29 -1.81 -16.95
CA THR A 51 6.83 -2.39 -18.19
C THR A 51 6.37 -1.59 -19.41
N ALA A 52 5.09 -1.20 -19.47
CA ALA A 52 4.54 -0.37 -20.55
C ALA A 52 5.18 1.02 -20.63
N ARG A 53 5.76 1.51 -19.53
CA ARG A 53 6.53 2.76 -19.46
C ARG A 53 8.04 2.54 -19.66
N GLY A 54 8.46 1.35 -20.10
CA GLY A 54 9.87 1.02 -20.38
C GLY A 54 10.75 0.87 -19.14
N LEU A 55 10.16 0.76 -17.94
CA LEU A 55 10.93 0.53 -16.72
C LEU A 55 11.28 -0.94 -16.59
N GLN A 56 12.51 -1.21 -16.15
CA GLN A 56 12.92 -2.56 -15.77
C GLN A 56 12.18 -2.99 -14.51
N VAL A 57 11.44 -4.10 -14.62
CA VAL A 57 10.71 -4.68 -13.50
C VAL A 57 11.41 -5.97 -13.06
N PRO A 58 11.85 -6.08 -11.79
CA PRO A 58 12.51 -7.29 -11.30
C PRO A 58 11.66 -8.55 -11.50
N PRO A 59 12.26 -9.74 -11.69
CA PRO A 59 11.49 -10.98 -11.80
C PRO A 59 10.72 -11.26 -10.50
N CYS A 60 9.57 -11.93 -10.63
CA CYS A 60 8.82 -12.39 -9.47
C CYS A 60 9.32 -13.78 -9.06
N ILE A 61 9.86 -13.89 -7.85
CA ILE A 61 10.28 -15.16 -7.27
C ILE A 61 9.36 -15.50 -6.10
N SER A 62 8.93 -16.76 -6.01
CA SER A 62 8.19 -17.28 -4.86
C SER A 62 9.17 -18.00 -3.96
N LEU A 63 9.27 -17.56 -2.70
CA LEU A 63 10.16 -18.15 -1.70
C LEU A 63 9.34 -18.50 -0.46
N PRO A 64 9.44 -19.74 0.06
CA PRO A 64 8.87 -20.08 1.35
C PRO A 64 9.47 -19.19 2.45
N PRO A 65 8.68 -18.71 3.43
CA PRO A 65 9.16 -17.81 4.49
C PRO A 65 10.41 -18.32 5.22
N ARG A 66 10.48 -19.63 5.47
CA ARG A 66 11.63 -20.27 6.13
C ARG A 66 12.92 -20.17 5.31
N VAL A 67 12.82 -20.34 3.98
CA VAL A 67 13.96 -20.23 3.07
C VAL A 67 14.45 -18.79 3.01
N PHE A 68 13.52 -17.85 2.88
CA PHE A 68 13.83 -16.43 2.88
C PHE A 68 14.53 -16.01 4.17
N SER A 69 13.97 -16.37 5.34
CA SER A 69 14.56 -16.07 6.65
C SER A 69 15.96 -16.69 6.82
N GLY A 70 16.18 -17.91 6.30
CA GLY A 70 17.49 -18.55 6.31
C GLY A 70 18.55 -17.80 5.49
N ILE A 71 18.21 -17.43 4.24
CA ILE A 71 19.08 -16.64 3.35
C ILE A 71 19.39 -15.29 4.00
N LEU A 72 18.35 -14.64 4.53
CA LEU A 72 18.46 -13.33 5.16
C LEU A 72 19.39 -13.37 6.37
N HIS A 73 19.26 -14.39 7.22
CA HIS A 73 20.12 -14.58 8.39
C HIS A 73 21.59 -14.77 7.95
N LEU A 74 21.85 -15.53 6.88
CA LEU A 74 23.20 -15.71 6.36
C LEU A 74 23.77 -14.40 5.78
N ALA A 75 22.99 -13.69 4.97
CA ALA A 75 23.38 -12.41 4.38
C ALA A 75 23.65 -11.33 5.45
N SER A 76 22.88 -11.34 6.54
CA SER A 76 23.00 -10.37 7.62
C SER A 76 24.37 -10.38 8.33
N ARG A 77 25.11 -11.49 8.25
CA ARG A 77 26.47 -11.60 8.79
C ARG A 77 27.47 -10.68 8.07
N PHE A 78 27.22 -10.39 6.79
CA PHE A 78 28.07 -9.51 5.97
C PHE A 78 27.58 -8.05 5.97
N MET A 79 26.45 -7.77 6.61
CA MET A 79 25.86 -6.43 6.68
C MET A 79 26.40 -5.62 7.86
N ALA A 80 26.41 -4.29 7.69
CA ALA A 80 26.66 -3.33 8.76
C ALA A 80 25.63 -3.47 9.89
N ALA A 81 26.00 -3.07 11.11
CA ALA A 81 25.19 -3.28 12.31
C ALA A 81 23.78 -2.65 12.21
N GLU A 82 23.66 -1.48 11.59
CA GLU A 82 22.39 -0.80 11.37
C GLU A 82 21.47 -1.61 10.44
N THR A 83 21.99 -2.03 9.29
CA THR A 83 21.25 -2.86 8.33
C THR A 83 20.88 -4.21 8.93
N ARG A 84 21.77 -4.84 9.70
CA ARG A 84 21.51 -6.11 10.39
C ARG A 84 20.32 -6.00 11.35
N ARG A 85 20.20 -4.90 12.10
CA ARG A 85 19.07 -4.65 12.99
C ARG A 85 17.77 -4.47 12.22
N ALA A 86 17.78 -3.67 11.17
CA ALA A 86 16.60 -3.47 10.32
C ALA A 86 16.12 -4.81 9.73
N VAL A 87 17.04 -5.57 9.17
CA VAL A 87 16.79 -6.87 8.54
C VAL A 87 16.32 -7.93 9.56
N GLY A 88 16.79 -7.87 10.81
CA GLY A 88 16.37 -8.80 11.87
C GLY A 88 14.88 -8.73 12.23
N THR A 89 14.19 -7.62 11.92
CA THR A 89 12.75 -7.49 12.14
C THR A 89 11.89 -8.08 11.02
N LEU A 90 12.49 -8.31 9.86
CA LEU A 90 11.77 -8.75 8.66
C LEU A 90 11.06 -10.10 8.81
N PRO A 91 11.62 -11.12 9.48
CA PRO A 91 10.90 -12.38 9.73
C PRO A 91 9.58 -12.17 10.48
N VAL A 92 9.56 -11.29 11.50
CA VAL A 92 8.33 -10.97 12.27
C VAL A 92 7.30 -10.31 11.37
N PHE A 93 7.73 -9.41 10.49
CA PHE A 93 6.83 -8.80 9.50
C PHE A 93 6.29 -9.83 8.50
N LEU A 94 7.09 -10.80 8.08
CA LEU A 94 6.63 -11.85 7.17
C LEU A 94 5.63 -12.79 7.84
N ASP A 95 5.82 -13.15 9.10
CA ASP A 95 4.85 -13.94 9.86
C ASP A 95 3.53 -13.18 10.03
N TYR A 96 3.62 -11.87 10.33
CA TYR A 96 2.44 -11.00 10.38
C TYR A 96 1.72 -10.94 9.03
N LEU A 97 2.44 -10.73 7.93
CA LEU A 97 1.86 -10.69 6.58
C LEU A 97 1.33 -12.05 6.10
N GLY A 98 1.86 -13.15 6.61
CA GLY A 98 1.41 -14.51 6.32
C GLY A 98 0.11 -14.88 7.03
N SER A 99 -0.30 -14.14 8.06
CA SER A 99 -1.58 -14.35 8.73
C SER A 99 -2.75 -13.80 7.89
N GLU A 100 -3.85 -14.55 7.82
CA GLU A 100 -5.09 -14.07 7.20
C GLU A 100 -5.69 -12.95 8.04
N GLN A 101 -5.29 -11.72 7.74
CA GLN A 101 -5.85 -10.54 8.38
C GLN A 101 -7.04 -10.02 7.59
N ARG A 102 -8.18 -9.90 8.27
CA ARG A 102 -9.40 -9.30 7.73
C ARG A 102 -9.74 -8.09 8.57
N PHE A 103 -9.92 -6.96 7.89
CA PHE A 103 -10.33 -5.71 8.53
C PHE A 103 -11.78 -5.46 8.19
N GLU A 104 -12.65 -5.64 9.19
CA GLU A 104 -14.08 -5.40 9.05
C GLU A 104 -14.35 -3.90 8.85
N ASN A 105 -15.25 -3.54 7.93
CA ASN A 105 -15.58 -2.13 7.66
C ASN A 105 -17.09 -1.85 7.53
N ALA A 106 -17.96 -2.80 7.90
CA ALA A 106 -19.41 -2.65 7.76
C ALA A 106 -19.95 -1.34 8.39
N ALA A 107 -19.48 -0.97 9.59
CA ALA A 107 -19.93 0.25 10.26
C ALA A 107 -19.56 1.52 9.48
N THR A 108 -18.32 1.59 9.00
CA THR A 108 -17.83 2.71 8.19
C THR A 108 -18.55 2.78 6.85
N ARG A 109 -18.81 1.63 6.22
CA ARG A 109 -19.57 1.58 4.97
C ARG A 109 -20.99 2.09 5.13
N ARG A 110 -21.71 1.60 6.14
CA ARG A 110 -23.08 2.03 6.42
C ARG A 110 -23.12 3.55 6.64
N TRP A 111 -22.20 4.07 7.45
CA TRP A 111 -22.10 5.50 7.71
C TRP A 111 -21.82 6.34 6.45
N LEU A 112 -20.92 5.88 5.57
CA LEU A 112 -20.66 6.55 4.29
C LEU A 112 -21.87 6.48 3.34
N GLU A 113 -22.55 5.33 3.29
CA GLU A 113 -23.74 5.12 2.46
C GLU A 113 -24.91 6.01 2.92
N GLU A 114 -25.12 6.15 4.24
CA GLU A 114 -26.08 7.10 4.83
C GLU A 114 -25.77 8.56 4.44
N ALA A 115 -24.48 8.90 4.29
CA ALA A 115 -24.03 10.20 3.80
C ALA A 115 -24.06 10.32 2.26
N GLY A 116 -24.51 9.30 1.53
CA GLY A 116 -24.54 9.29 0.06
C GLY A 116 -23.15 9.13 -0.59
N ILE A 117 -22.14 8.73 0.17
CA ILE A 117 -20.75 8.56 -0.30
C ILE A 117 -20.52 7.09 -0.63
N ALA A 118 -20.39 6.79 -1.93
CA ALA A 118 -19.99 5.47 -2.40
C ALA A 118 -18.47 5.38 -2.56
N ALA A 119 -17.82 4.44 -1.86
CA ALA A 119 -16.39 4.19 -2.06
C ALA A 119 -16.14 3.54 -3.43
N PRO A 120 -15.28 4.10 -4.31
CA PRO A 120 -15.00 3.51 -5.62
C PRO A 120 -14.18 2.22 -5.49
N GLY A 121 -14.24 1.36 -6.52
CA GLY A 121 -13.33 0.21 -6.65
C GLY A 121 -11.91 0.69 -6.92
N TRP A 122 -10.90 -0.08 -6.53
CA TRP A 122 -9.50 0.30 -6.73
C TRP A 122 -9.14 0.41 -8.23
N GLU A 123 -9.79 -0.40 -9.05
CA GLU A 123 -9.63 -0.45 -10.50
C GLU A 123 -9.94 0.89 -11.16
N SER A 124 -10.85 1.69 -10.57
CA SER A 124 -11.27 2.95 -11.19
C SER A 124 -10.26 4.08 -11.03
N TYR A 125 -9.29 3.96 -10.12
CA TYR A 125 -8.34 5.05 -9.83
C TYR A 125 -6.87 4.63 -9.86
N ILE A 126 -6.55 3.35 -9.74
CA ILE A 126 -5.17 2.89 -9.56
C ILE A 126 -4.25 3.29 -10.72
N ASP A 127 -4.73 3.18 -11.96
CA ASP A 127 -3.93 3.52 -13.14
C ASP A 127 -3.64 5.02 -13.22
N THR A 128 -4.62 5.84 -12.86
CA THR A 128 -4.48 7.30 -12.81
C THR A 128 -3.43 7.70 -11.78
N VAL A 129 -3.50 7.11 -10.57
CA VAL A 129 -2.55 7.40 -9.49
C VAL A 129 -1.14 6.94 -9.86
N LEU A 130 -0.99 5.71 -10.37
CA LEU A 130 0.30 5.17 -10.76
C LEU A 130 0.88 5.90 -11.97
N GLY A 131 0.05 6.29 -12.94
CA GLY A 131 0.43 7.12 -14.07
C GLY A 131 1.01 8.45 -13.62
N ALA A 132 0.27 9.18 -12.76
CA ALA A 132 0.73 10.45 -12.21
C ALA A 132 2.05 10.31 -11.42
N TYR A 133 2.20 9.25 -10.64
CA TYR A 133 3.45 8.95 -9.93
C TYR A 133 4.64 8.76 -10.90
N LEU A 134 4.43 7.97 -11.96
CA LEU A 134 5.47 7.69 -12.96
C LEU A 134 5.84 8.95 -13.76
N ASP A 135 4.85 9.79 -14.07
CA ASP A 135 5.05 11.06 -14.77
C ASP A 135 5.86 12.03 -13.89
N ALA A 136 5.51 12.16 -12.60
CA ALA A 136 6.25 12.97 -11.64
C ALA A 136 7.69 12.48 -11.44
N LYS A 137 7.89 11.16 -11.33
CA LYS A 137 9.22 10.56 -11.19
C LYS A 137 10.08 10.83 -12.43
N THR A 138 9.50 10.72 -13.62
CA THR A 138 10.18 11.04 -14.86
C THR A 138 10.58 12.52 -14.86
N ALA A 139 9.64 13.43 -14.58
CA ALA A 139 9.86 14.87 -14.57
C ALA A 139 10.95 15.32 -13.58
N ALA A 140 11.05 14.67 -12.42
CA ALA A 140 12.06 14.97 -11.40
C ALA A 140 13.48 14.46 -11.75
N GLN A 141 13.63 13.55 -12.72
CA GLN A 141 14.95 13.06 -13.12
C GLN A 141 15.65 14.05 -14.07
N PRO A 142 16.84 14.58 -13.72
CA PRO A 142 17.61 15.46 -14.59
C PRO A 142 18.03 14.73 -15.87
N ALA A 143 18.09 15.46 -16.99
CA ALA A 143 18.34 14.93 -18.33
C ALA A 143 19.61 14.08 -18.48
N ALA A 144 20.60 14.28 -17.60
CA ALA A 144 21.86 13.53 -17.58
C ALA A 144 21.66 12.04 -17.20
N SER A 145 20.72 11.72 -16.30
CA SER A 145 20.49 10.34 -15.85
C SER A 145 19.59 9.53 -16.80
N ARG A 146 18.83 10.19 -17.68
CA ARG A 146 17.95 9.51 -18.65
C ARG A 146 18.71 8.82 -19.79
N ARG A 147 19.93 9.25 -20.10
CA ARG A 147 20.78 8.64 -21.14
C ARG A 147 21.51 7.37 -20.69
N ALA A 148 21.70 7.17 -19.38
CA ALA A 148 22.44 6.02 -18.86
C ALA A 148 21.59 4.75 -18.69
N ALA A 149 20.25 4.86 -18.74
CA ALA A 149 19.33 3.75 -18.51
C ALA A 149 18.83 3.06 -19.79
N VAL A 150 19.29 3.50 -20.97
CA VAL A 150 19.00 2.89 -22.28
C VAL A 150 20.30 2.29 -22.82
N VAL A 151 20.79 1.23 -22.16
CA VAL A 151 21.83 0.33 -22.68
C VAL A 151 21.46 -1.09 -22.27
#